data_AF-A0AAQ5Z0F9-F1
#
_entry.id   AF-A0AAQ5Z0F9-F1
#
_cell.length_a   1.000
_cell.length_b   1.000
_cell.length_c   1.000
_cell.angle_alpha   90.00
_cell.angle_beta   90.00
_cell.angle_gamma   90.00
#
_symmetry.space_group_name_H-M   'P 1'
#
loop_
_entity.id
_entity.type
_entity.pdbx_description
1 polymer ?
#
loop_
_entity_poly.entity_id
_entity_poly.type
_entity_poly.pdbx_seq_one_letter_code
_entity_poly.pdbx_strand_id
1 'polypeptide(L)'
;MASHPGGGDQGNGKEQLVEVGAALLKDFIFERVQRHGDSKTVVTRAQLGGGELVDPSHKKLGQCLQQIGDELDGNVELQRMINDSSLSPTKDVFLKVAVEIFSDGKFNWGRVVALFYFACRLVIKALVTQVPDIIRTIIHWTMDYLREHVINWIREQGGWEGIRSHFGTPTWQTVGVFLAGVLTTVLVIRKM
;
A
#
# COMPACT_ATOMS: atom_id res chain seq x y z
N MET A 1 -8.06 -2.20 47.15
CA MET A 1 -7.28 -2.61 45.97
C MET A 1 -8.20 -2.49 44.78
N ALA A 2 -8.05 -1.42 43.98
CA ALA A 2 -8.84 -1.25 42.76
C ALA A 2 -8.06 -1.85 41.59
N SER A 3 -8.52 -2.98 41.09
CA SER A 3 -7.97 -3.65 39.92
C SER A 3 -8.58 -3.01 38.67
N HIS A 4 -7.75 -2.36 37.85
CA HIS A 4 -8.10 -2.02 36.48
C HIS A 4 -8.16 -3.29 35.61
N PRO A 5 -9.18 -3.45 34.75
CA PRO A 5 -9.08 -4.32 33.59
C PRO A 5 -9.42 -3.52 32.32
N GLY A 6 -8.47 -3.36 31.41
CA GLY A 6 -8.77 -2.61 30.18
C GLY A 6 -7.61 -2.45 29.21
N GLY A 7 -6.88 -3.54 28.92
CA GLY A 7 -5.78 -3.51 27.94
C GLY A 7 -5.84 -4.59 26.85
N GLY A 8 -6.59 -5.67 27.05
CA GLY A 8 -6.53 -6.85 26.18
C GLY A 8 -7.29 -6.74 24.85
N ASP A 9 -8.40 -6.00 24.81
CA ASP A 9 -9.30 -5.99 23.64
C ASP A 9 -8.80 -5.05 22.52
N GLN A 10 -8.11 -3.96 22.89
CA GLN A 10 -7.59 -2.99 21.92
C GLN A 10 -6.39 -3.51 21.12
N GLY A 11 -5.58 -4.40 21.70
CA GLY A 11 -4.42 -4.98 21.03
C GLY A 11 -4.82 -5.98 19.96
N ASN A 12 -5.80 -6.83 20.26
CA ASN A 12 -6.26 -7.90 19.37
C ASN A 12 -6.91 -7.35 18.09
N GLY A 13 -7.75 -6.32 18.21
CA GLY A 13 -8.39 -5.70 17.04
C GLY A 13 -7.41 -4.97 16.12
N LYS A 14 -6.35 -4.36 16.67
CA LYS A 14 -5.31 -3.71 15.84
C LYS A 14 -4.49 -4.73 15.07
N GLU A 15 -4.11 -5.84 15.71
CA GLU A 15 -3.33 -6.88 15.04
C GLU A 15 -4.13 -7.52 13.92
N GLN A 16 -5.42 -7.79 14.13
CA GLN A 16 -6.31 -8.28 13.08
C GLN A 16 -6.38 -7.32 11.87
N LEU A 17 -6.46 -6.01 12.11
CA LEU A 17 -6.44 -5.03 11.01
C LEU A 17 -5.09 -5.03 10.27
N VAL A 18 -3.97 -5.21 10.97
CA VAL A 18 -2.65 -5.32 10.34
C VAL A 18 -2.55 -6.60 9.51
N GLU A 19 -3.06 -7.73 10.01
CA GLU A 19 -3.09 -9.01 9.30
C GLU A 19 -3.91 -8.92 8.00
N VAL A 20 -5.10 -8.32 8.06
CA VAL A 20 -5.93 -8.07 6.87
C VAL A 20 -5.19 -7.16 5.89
N GLY A 21 -4.57 -6.08 6.37
CA GLY A 21 -3.76 -5.19 5.52
C GLY A 21 -2.60 -5.90 4.84
N ALA A 22 -1.90 -6.79 5.55
CA ALA A 22 -0.81 -7.57 5.00
C ALA A 22 -1.31 -8.56 3.94
N ALA A 23 -2.44 -9.21 4.17
CA ALA A 23 -3.06 -10.11 3.19
C ALA A 23 -3.46 -9.36 1.92
N LEU A 24 -4.10 -8.19 2.07
CA LEU A 24 -4.49 -7.32 0.96
C LEU A 24 -3.29 -6.82 0.17
N LEU A 25 -2.22 -6.36 0.84
CA LEU A 25 -1.01 -5.90 0.17
C LEU A 25 -0.34 -7.03 -0.63
N LYS A 26 -0.22 -8.23 -0.06
CA LYS A 26 0.39 -9.38 -0.73
C LYS A 26 -0.42 -9.82 -1.95
N ASP A 27 -1.74 -9.90 -1.83
CA ASP A 27 -2.61 -10.21 -2.96
C ASP A 27 -2.55 -9.10 -4.02
N PHE A 28 -2.53 -7.84 -3.58
CA PHE A 28 -2.40 -6.69 -4.47
C PHE A 28 -1.13 -6.79 -5.34
N ILE A 29 0.02 -7.00 -4.70
CA ILE A 29 1.32 -7.16 -5.38
C ILE A 29 1.31 -8.37 -6.31
N PHE A 30 0.79 -9.51 -5.85
CA PHE A 30 0.75 -10.73 -6.66
C PHE A 30 0.00 -10.50 -7.97
N GLU A 31 -1.26 -10.06 -7.88
CA GLU A 31 -2.13 -9.84 -9.03
C GLU A 31 -1.53 -8.82 -10.01
N ARG A 32 -0.91 -7.76 -9.48
CA ARG A 32 -0.22 -6.72 -10.26
C ARG A 32 0.96 -7.25 -11.06
N VAL A 33 1.83 -8.00 -10.40
CA VAL A 33 3.00 -8.62 -11.04
C VAL A 33 2.56 -9.66 -12.07
N GLN A 34 1.48 -10.40 -11.83
CA GLN A 34 0.96 -11.36 -12.80
C GLN A 34 0.35 -10.68 -14.05
N ARG A 35 -0.32 -9.53 -13.90
CA ARG A 35 -0.95 -8.80 -15.02
C ARG A 35 0.02 -8.00 -15.86
N HIS A 36 1.02 -7.38 -15.22
CA HIS A 36 1.96 -6.45 -15.86
C HIS A 36 3.39 -6.99 -15.96
N GLY A 37 3.63 -8.20 -15.47
CA GLY A 37 4.94 -8.81 -15.51
C GLY A 37 5.28 -9.34 -16.90
N ASP A 38 6.51 -9.05 -17.34
CA ASP A 38 7.13 -9.78 -18.44
C ASP A 38 7.56 -11.17 -17.97
N SER A 39 7.96 -12.06 -18.89
CA SER A 39 8.46 -13.41 -18.57
C SER A 39 9.65 -13.43 -17.57
N LYS A 40 10.28 -12.29 -17.31
CA LYS A 40 11.40 -12.11 -16.37
C LYS A 40 10.98 -11.66 -14.97
N THR A 41 9.76 -11.20 -14.78
CA THR A 41 9.25 -10.67 -13.50
C THR A 41 8.10 -11.54 -13.01
N VAL A 42 8.44 -12.74 -12.54
CA VAL A 42 7.47 -13.69 -11.96
C VAL A 42 7.63 -13.70 -10.45
N VAL A 43 6.51 -13.64 -9.73
CA VAL A 43 6.47 -13.80 -8.28
C VAL A 43 5.39 -14.81 -7.88
N THR A 44 5.71 -15.67 -6.93
CA THR A 44 4.77 -16.60 -6.32
C THR A 44 4.20 -16.01 -5.03
N ARG A 45 2.98 -16.40 -4.66
CA ARG A 45 2.39 -16.03 -3.36
C ARG A 45 3.29 -16.44 -2.19
N ALA A 46 3.96 -17.58 -2.31
CA ALA A 46 4.94 -18.06 -1.33
C ALA A 46 6.15 -17.12 -1.18
N GLN A 47 6.67 -16.54 -2.26
CA GLN A 47 7.75 -15.54 -2.18
C GLN A 47 7.32 -14.27 -1.44
N LEU A 48 6.07 -13.84 -1.61
CA LEU A 48 5.47 -12.71 -0.88
C LEU A 48 5.15 -13.04 0.60
N GLY A 49 5.21 -14.32 0.98
CA GLY A 49 4.77 -14.78 2.31
C GLY A 49 3.26 -14.68 2.51
N GLY A 50 2.48 -14.83 1.43
CA GLY A 50 1.02 -14.77 1.43
C GLY A 50 0.38 -16.05 0.92
N GLY A 51 -0.91 -16.18 1.20
CA GLY A 51 -1.81 -17.17 0.60
C GLY A 51 -2.85 -16.49 -0.29
N GLU A 52 -3.73 -17.28 -0.90
CA GLU A 52 -4.93 -16.73 -1.55
C GLU A 52 -5.84 -16.09 -0.49
N LEU A 53 -6.45 -14.96 -0.82
CA LEU A 53 -7.53 -14.41 0.00
C LEU A 53 -8.68 -15.42 0.01
N VAL A 54 -9.07 -15.93 1.17
CA VAL A 54 -10.18 -16.91 1.27
C VAL A 54 -11.51 -16.22 1.53
N ASP A 55 -11.50 -15.18 2.36
CA ASP A 55 -12.71 -14.46 2.76
C ASP A 55 -13.33 -13.69 1.58
N PRO A 56 -14.63 -13.89 1.26
CA PRO A 56 -15.31 -13.17 0.18
C PRO A 56 -15.29 -11.64 0.31
N SER A 57 -15.31 -11.11 1.54
CA SER A 57 -15.20 -9.67 1.80
C SER A 57 -13.81 -9.15 1.44
N HIS A 58 -12.76 -9.86 1.88
CA HIS A 58 -11.38 -9.54 1.53
C HIS A 58 -11.12 -9.66 0.03
N LYS A 59 -11.72 -10.64 -0.66
CA LYS A 59 -11.66 -10.75 -2.13
C LYS A 59 -12.22 -9.50 -2.81
N LYS A 60 -13.38 -8.99 -2.36
CA LYS A 60 -13.97 -7.76 -2.90
C LYS A 60 -13.11 -6.53 -2.62
N LEU A 61 -12.50 -6.45 -1.44
CA LEU A 61 -11.55 -5.39 -1.10
C LEU A 61 -10.32 -5.44 -2.01
N GLY A 62 -9.73 -6.63 -2.21
CA GLY A 62 -8.62 -6.84 -3.14
C GLY A 62 -8.97 -6.38 -4.56
N GLN A 63 -10.17 -6.73 -5.05
CA GLN A 63 -10.66 -6.26 -6.36
C GLN A 63 -10.78 -4.72 -6.44
N CYS A 64 -11.28 -4.08 -5.38
CA CYS A 64 -11.37 -2.62 -5.34
C CYS A 64 -9.99 -1.96 -5.36
N LEU A 65 -9.02 -2.49 -4.59
CA LEU A 65 -7.63 -2.04 -4.62
C LEU A 65 -7.02 -2.16 -6.02
N GLN A 66 -7.30 -3.27 -6.71
CA GLN A 66 -6.84 -3.47 -8.08
C GLN A 66 -7.37 -2.42 -9.06
N GLN A 67 -8.68 -2.12 -9.01
CA GLN A 67 -9.29 -1.10 -9.87
C GLN A 67 -8.64 0.28 -9.67
N ILE A 68 -8.37 0.66 -8.42
CA ILE A 68 -7.69 1.92 -8.12
C ILE A 68 -6.26 1.90 -8.63
N GLY A 69 -5.57 0.76 -8.47
CA GLY A 69 -4.28 0.57 -9.07
C GLY A 69 -4.31 0.80 -10.59
N ASP A 70 -5.35 0.32 -11.29
CA ASP A 70 -5.42 0.39 -12.76
C ASP A 70 -5.54 1.85 -13.19
N GLU A 71 -6.26 2.67 -12.41
CA GLU A 71 -6.31 4.13 -12.58
C GLU A 71 -4.94 4.79 -12.33
N LEU A 72 -4.21 4.33 -11.30
CA LEU A 72 -2.84 4.79 -11.03
C LEU A 72 -1.87 4.44 -12.16
N ASP A 73 -2.07 3.31 -12.83
CA ASP A 73 -1.27 2.93 -14.00
C ASP A 73 -1.49 3.87 -15.19
N GLY A 74 -2.71 4.41 -15.33
CA GLY A 74 -3.05 5.41 -16.35
C GLY A 74 -2.42 6.80 -16.11
N ASN A 75 -1.87 7.07 -14.93
CA ASN A 75 -1.26 8.36 -14.61
C ASN A 75 0.19 8.44 -15.13
N VAL A 76 0.40 9.14 -16.24
CA VAL A 76 1.71 9.29 -16.92
C VAL A 76 2.79 9.89 -16.01
N GLU A 77 2.44 10.89 -15.20
CA GLU A 77 3.38 11.53 -14.27
C GLU A 77 3.85 10.53 -13.20
N LEU A 78 2.92 9.73 -12.66
CA LEU A 78 3.20 8.66 -11.71
C LEU A 78 4.11 7.60 -12.32
N GLN A 79 3.78 7.13 -13.53
CA GLN A 79 4.60 6.16 -14.25
C GLN A 79 6.01 6.68 -14.49
N ARG A 80 6.16 7.94 -14.90
CA ARG A 80 7.45 8.59 -15.17
C ARG A 80 8.36 8.58 -13.95
N MET A 81 7.83 8.93 -12.78
CA MET A 81 8.63 8.98 -11.55
C MET A 81 9.04 7.60 -11.06
N ILE A 82 8.17 6.61 -11.22
CA ILE A 82 8.45 5.27 -10.70
C ILE A 82 9.40 4.50 -11.61
N ASN A 83 9.33 4.75 -12.91
CA ASN A 83 10.30 4.25 -13.89
C ASN A 83 11.64 4.99 -13.84
N ASP A 84 11.77 6.03 -13.01
CA ASP A 84 13.02 6.77 -12.83
C ASP A 84 14.10 5.83 -12.26
N SER A 85 15.27 5.81 -12.90
CA SER A 85 16.39 4.94 -12.50
C SER A 85 16.93 5.25 -11.10
N SER A 86 16.76 6.49 -10.62
CA SER A 86 17.20 6.92 -9.28
C SER A 86 16.42 6.26 -8.13
N LEU A 87 15.22 5.76 -8.40
CA LEU A 87 14.33 5.23 -7.37
C LEU A 87 14.77 3.83 -6.93
N SER A 88 15.69 3.71 -5.97
CA SER A 88 16.16 2.39 -5.51
C SER A 88 15.17 1.73 -4.54
N PRO A 89 15.02 0.39 -4.55
CA PRO A 89 14.24 -0.32 -3.54
C PRO A 89 15.00 -0.33 -2.21
N THR A 90 15.02 0.80 -1.50
CA THR A 90 15.71 0.96 -0.22
C THR A 90 14.75 1.49 0.85
N LYS A 91 15.08 1.24 2.13
CA LYS A 91 14.23 1.66 3.26
C LYS A 91 14.09 3.18 3.30
N ASP A 92 15.17 3.91 3.04
CA ASP A 92 15.18 5.37 3.10
C ASP A 92 14.29 6.00 2.03
N VAL A 93 14.36 5.48 0.79
CA VAL A 93 13.46 5.89 -0.28
C VAL A 93 12.01 5.56 0.09
N PHE A 94 11.77 4.38 0.65
CA PHE A 94 10.44 4.00 1.10
C PHE A 94 9.88 4.96 2.16
N LEU A 95 10.62 5.18 3.24
CA LEU A 95 10.19 6.03 4.35
C LEU A 95 9.99 7.48 3.92
N LYS A 96 10.86 8.03 3.07
CA LYS A 96 10.69 9.39 2.54
C LYS A 96 9.36 9.57 1.83
N VAL A 97 9.01 8.63 0.94
CA VAL A 97 7.74 8.67 0.20
C VAL A 97 6.55 8.41 1.14
N ALA A 98 6.67 7.44 2.06
CA ALA A 98 5.61 7.12 3.01
C ALA A 98 5.28 8.28 3.95
N VAL A 99 6.29 8.90 4.57
CA VAL A 99 6.14 10.09 5.44
C VAL A 99 5.43 11.21 4.69
N GLU A 100 5.84 11.42 3.44
CA GLU A 100 5.27 12.48 2.65
C GLU A 100 3.79 12.28 2.32
N ILE A 101 3.39 11.06 1.94
CA ILE A 101 1.99 10.76 1.61
C ILE A 101 1.04 11.23 2.73
N PHE A 102 1.53 11.29 3.98
CA PHE A 102 0.78 11.69 5.16
C PHE A 102 1.30 12.98 5.83
N SER A 103 2.13 13.79 5.15
CA SER A 103 2.83 14.95 5.75
C SER A 103 1.90 16.06 6.28
N ASP A 104 0.75 16.27 5.65
CA ASP A 104 -0.25 17.26 6.08
C ASP A 104 -1.18 16.74 7.21
N GLY A 105 -0.94 15.53 7.72
CA GLY A 105 -1.71 14.90 8.78
C GLY A 105 -3.11 14.42 8.37
N LYS A 106 -3.47 14.49 7.08
CA LYS A 106 -4.79 14.04 6.58
C LYS A 106 -4.73 12.58 6.14
N PHE A 107 -5.69 11.79 6.62
CA PHE A 107 -5.81 10.38 6.25
C PHE A 107 -7.07 10.15 5.40
N ASN A 108 -6.92 9.38 4.33
CA ASN A 108 -8.01 8.90 3.49
C ASN A 108 -7.59 7.61 2.77
N TRP A 109 -8.55 6.87 2.24
CA TRP A 109 -8.27 5.59 1.58
C TRP A 109 -7.39 5.75 0.34
N GLY A 110 -7.52 6.83 -0.43
CA GLY A 110 -6.65 7.11 -1.58
C GLY A 110 -5.16 7.12 -1.21
N ARG A 111 -4.80 7.70 -0.06
CA ARG A 111 -3.42 7.70 0.45
C ARG A 111 -2.94 6.33 0.92
N VAL A 112 -3.81 5.54 1.55
CA VAL A 112 -3.52 4.14 1.91
C VAL A 112 -3.23 3.33 0.65
N VAL A 113 -4.04 3.49 -0.40
CA VAL A 113 -3.82 2.79 -1.67
C VAL A 113 -2.57 3.29 -2.39
N ALA A 114 -2.27 4.59 -2.35
CA ALA A 114 -1.03 5.13 -2.90
C ALA A 114 0.22 4.51 -2.23
N LEU A 115 0.19 4.30 -0.91
CA LEU A 115 1.26 3.60 -0.19
C LEU A 115 1.42 2.15 -0.66
N PHE A 116 0.31 1.41 -0.80
CA PHE A 116 0.31 0.02 -1.31
C PHE A 116 0.83 -0.06 -2.75
N TYR A 117 0.38 0.87 -3.58
CA TYR A 117 0.82 1.00 -4.97
C TYR A 117 2.33 1.25 -5.05
N PHE A 118 2.85 2.17 -4.24
CA PHE A 118 4.27 2.46 -4.20
C PHE A 118 5.10 1.25 -3.73
N ALA A 119 4.66 0.55 -2.69
CA ALA A 119 5.29 -0.69 -2.24
C ALA A 119 5.31 -1.77 -3.35
N CYS A 120 4.21 -1.96 -4.06
CA CYS A 120 4.13 -2.87 -5.21
C CYS A 120 5.15 -2.52 -6.30
N ARG A 121 5.38 -1.24 -6.54
CA ARG A 121 6.34 -0.80 -7.55
C ARG A 121 7.79 -1.00 -7.13
N LEU A 122 8.11 -0.82 -5.84
CA LEU A 122 9.42 -1.22 -5.32
C LEU A 122 9.65 -2.73 -5.46
N VAL A 123 8.62 -3.56 -5.25
CA VAL A 123 8.70 -5.01 -5.47
C VAL A 123 8.94 -5.34 -6.94
N ILE A 124 8.18 -4.73 -7.86
CA ILE A 124 8.41 -4.91 -9.31
C ILE A 124 9.84 -4.50 -9.67
N LYS A 125 10.34 -3.37 -9.13
CA LYS A 125 11.70 -2.92 -9.38
C LYS A 125 12.74 -3.89 -8.85
N ALA A 126 12.55 -4.43 -7.65
CA ALA A 126 13.41 -5.46 -7.07
C ALA A 126 13.47 -6.73 -7.96
N LEU A 127 12.34 -7.14 -8.55
CA LEU A 127 12.30 -8.24 -9.51
C LEU A 127 13.08 -7.91 -10.79
N VAL A 128 12.88 -6.71 -11.36
CA VAL A 128 13.58 -6.25 -12.56
C VAL A 128 15.09 -6.15 -12.34
N THR A 129 15.52 -5.63 -11.18
CA THR A 129 16.95 -5.50 -10.83
C THR A 129 17.53 -6.76 -10.21
N GLN A 130 16.82 -7.89 -10.24
CA GLN A 130 17.28 -9.20 -9.78
C GLN A 130 17.74 -9.23 -8.31
N VAL A 131 17.02 -8.51 -7.43
CA VAL A 131 17.22 -8.52 -5.96
C VAL A 131 15.96 -8.99 -5.22
N PRO A 132 15.41 -10.18 -5.54
CA PRO A 132 14.13 -10.65 -5.01
C PRO A 132 14.11 -10.83 -3.48
N ASP A 133 15.27 -10.96 -2.84
CA ASP A 133 15.37 -11.15 -1.39
C ASP A 133 14.79 -9.98 -0.58
N ILE A 134 14.76 -8.77 -1.17
CA ILE A 134 14.22 -7.57 -0.49
C ILE A 134 12.70 -7.48 -0.52
N ILE A 135 12.01 -8.34 -1.29
CA ILE A 135 10.56 -8.26 -1.48
C ILE A 135 9.81 -8.32 -0.16
N ARG A 136 10.16 -9.29 0.70
CA ARG A 136 9.56 -9.42 2.04
C ARG A 136 9.89 -8.23 2.92
N THR A 137 11.08 -7.69 2.79
CA THR A 137 11.54 -6.51 3.53
C THR A 137 10.73 -5.27 3.16
N ILE A 138 10.40 -5.06 1.88
CA ILE A 138 9.51 -3.98 1.42
C ILE A 138 8.10 -4.12 2.03
N ILE A 139 7.56 -5.35 2.03
CA ILE A 139 6.26 -5.64 2.66
C ILE A 139 6.32 -5.31 4.15
N HIS A 140 7.38 -5.70 4.85
CA HIS A 140 7.55 -5.38 6.27
C HIS A 140 7.60 -3.87 6.52
N TRP A 141 8.38 -3.10 5.75
CA TRP A 141 8.40 -1.63 5.91
C TRP A 141 7.02 -1.01 5.74
N THR A 142 6.24 -1.52 4.78
CA THR A 142 4.89 -1.04 4.51
C THR A 142 3.97 -1.31 5.69
N MET A 143 4.02 -2.53 6.24
CA MET A 143 3.17 -2.91 7.36
C MET A 143 3.59 -2.27 8.67
N ASP A 144 4.88 -2.06 8.91
CA ASP A 144 5.38 -1.34 10.08
C ASP A 144 4.92 0.12 10.04
N TYR A 145 5.08 0.80 8.91
CA TYR A 145 4.59 2.17 8.73
C TYR A 145 3.07 2.26 8.93
N LEU A 146 2.33 1.32 8.34
CA LEU A 146 0.87 1.26 8.49
C LEU A 146 0.46 1.04 9.96
N ARG A 147 1.14 0.13 10.67
CA ARG A 147 0.91 -0.15 12.09
C ARG A 147 1.18 1.08 12.96
N GLU A 148 2.26 1.80 12.69
CA GLU A 148 2.69 2.94 13.51
C GLU A 148 1.85 4.20 13.26
N HIS A 149 1.46 4.47 12.01
CA HIS A 149 0.92 5.77 11.62
C HIS A 149 -0.54 5.75 11.16
N VAL A 150 -1.04 4.62 10.62
CA VAL A 150 -2.30 4.61 9.84
C VAL A 150 -3.37 3.73 10.48
N ILE A 151 -2.98 2.71 11.25
CA ILE A 151 -3.91 1.66 11.73
C ILE A 151 -5.03 2.21 12.63
N ASN A 152 -4.73 3.26 13.41
CA ASN A 152 -5.73 3.87 14.29
C ASN A 152 -6.84 4.53 13.47
N TRP A 153 -6.47 5.22 12.39
CA TRP A 153 -7.43 5.81 11.46
C TRP A 153 -8.27 4.73 10.76
N ILE A 154 -7.64 3.64 10.29
CA ILE A 154 -8.37 2.52 9.67
C ILE A 154 -9.42 1.94 10.65
N ARG A 155 -9.05 1.80 11.92
CA ARG A 155 -9.96 1.34 12.97
C ARG A 155 -11.13 2.32 13.17
N GLU A 156 -10.87 3.63 13.16
CA GLU A 156 -11.90 4.67 13.27
C GLU A 156 -12.87 4.66 12.07
N GLN A 157 -12.43 4.19 10.90
CA GLN A 157 -13.30 3.97 9.74
C GLN A 157 -14.14 2.68 9.84
N GLY A 158 -14.07 1.93 10.95
CA GLY A 158 -14.73 0.63 11.10
C GLY A 158 -13.98 -0.53 10.44
N GLY A 159 -12.69 -0.33 10.15
CA GLY A 159 -11.83 -1.33 9.51
C GLY A 159 -11.73 -1.18 7.98
N TRP A 160 -11.21 -2.23 7.33
CA TRP A 160 -10.91 -2.20 5.90
C TRP A 160 -12.14 -2.14 4.99
N GLU A 161 -13.33 -2.51 5.48
CA GLU A 161 -14.59 -2.37 4.75
C GLU A 161 -14.92 -0.91 4.40
N GLY A 162 -14.37 0.06 5.14
CA GLY A 162 -14.52 1.49 4.86
C GLY A 162 -13.99 1.92 3.48
N ILE A 163 -13.10 1.14 2.86
CA ILE A 163 -12.66 1.35 1.47
C ILE A 163 -13.89 1.40 0.56
N ARG A 164 -14.80 0.43 0.67
CA ARG A 164 -15.92 0.26 -0.26
C ARG A 164 -16.89 1.41 -0.24
N SER A 165 -17.10 2.04 0.92
CA SER A 165 -18.01 3.20 1.04
C SER A 165 -17.41 4.45 0.41
N HIS A 166 -16.09 4.64 0.53
CA HIS A 166 -15.38 5.76 -0.08
C HIS A 166 -15.39 5.68 -1.61
N PHE A 167 -15.18 4.48 -2.13
CA PHE A 167 -15.15 4.18 -3.56
C PHE A 167 -16.57 4.04 -4.17
N GLY A 168 -17.65 4.12 -3.38
CA GLY A 168 -19.02 4.12 -3.92
C GLY A 168 -19.54 5.45 -4.48
N THR A 169 -18.83 6.57 -4.28
CA THR A 169 -19.34 7.94 -4.58
C THR A 169 -18.57 8.61 -5.72
N PRO A 170 -19.13 9.56 -6.52
CA PRO A 170 -18.47 10.14 -7.71
C PRO A 170 -17.25 11.04 -7.43
N THR A 171 -16.79 11.16 -6.18
CA THR A 171 -15.65 12.00 -5.77
C THR A 171 -14.29 11.50 -6.26
N TRP A 172 -14.24 10.41 -7.03
CA TRP A 172 -13.03 9.82 -7.60
C TRP A 172 -12.32 10.74 -8.59
N GLN A 173 -13.03 11.70 -9.18
CA GLN A 173 -12.42 12.78 -9.96
C GLN A 173 -11.41 13.61 -9.13
N THR A 174 -11.51 13.56 -7.80
CA THR A 174 -10.57 14.23 -6.89
C THR A 174 -9.32 13.39 -6.63
N VAL A 175 -9.31 12.06 -6.86
CA VAL A 175 -8.13 11.19 -6.68
C VAL A 175 -7.01 11.57 -7.66
N GLY A 176 -7.35 11.95 -8.90
CA GLY A 176 -6.41 12.54 -9.85
C GLY A 176 -5.76 13.84 -9.37
N VAL A 177 -6.52 14.68 -8.65
CA VAL A 177 -6.02 15.91 -8.00
C VAL A 177 -5.17 15.60 -6.77
N PHE A 178 -5.48 14.55 -6.01
CA PHE A 178 -4.72 14.15 -4.83
C PHE A 178 -3.39 13.47 -5.16
N LEU A 179 -3.30 12.78 -6.29
CA LEU A 179 -2.03 12.24 -6.79
C LEU A 179 -1.04 13.35 -7.12
N ALA A 180 -1.50 14.50 -7.64
CA ALA A 180 -0.62 15.65 -7.90
C ALA A 180 0.20 16.07 -6.66
N GLY A 181 -0.34 15.92 -5.45
CA GLY A 181 0.37 16.20 -4.18
C GLY A 181 1.46 15.18 -3.84
N VAL A 182 1.18 13.88 -4.00
CA VAL A 182 2.19 12.81 -3.78
C VAL A 182 3.27 12.86 -4.87
N LEU A 183 2.89 13.23 -6.09
CA LEU A 183 3.77 13.39 -7.25
C LEU A 183 4.71 14.60 -7.11
N THR A 184 4.23 15.73 -6.57
CA THR A 184 5.07 16.91 -6.34
C THR A 184 6.21 16.62 -5.38
N THR A 185 6.04 15.73 -4.42
CA THR A 185 7.12 15.49 -3.47
C THR A 185 8.14 14.47 -3.95
N VAL A 186 7.76 13.48 -4.75
CA VAL A 186 8.78 12.66 -5.44
C VAL A 186 9.64 13.54 -6.36
N LEU A 187 9.06 14.60 -6.96
CA LEU A 187 9.81 15.65 -7.66
C LEU A 187 10.73 16.48 -6.74
N VAL A 188 10.38 16.68 -5.46
CA VAL A 188 11.26 17.32 -4.46
C VAL A 188 12.41 16.40 -4.06
N ILE A 189 12.14 15.10 -3.86
CA ILE A 189 13.18 14.09 -3.60
C ILE A 189 14.18 14.02 -4.78
N ARG A 190 13.71 14.24 -6.01
CA ARG A 190 14.54 14.33 -7.22
C ARG A 190 15.45 15.56 -7.28
N LYS A 191 15.19 16.59 -6.46
CA LYS A 191 15.96 17.86 -6.42
C LYS A 191 17.00 17.91 -5.29
N MET A 192 17.00 16.95 -4.37
CA MET A 192 17.97 16.83 -3.27
C MET A 192 18.99 15.74 -3.57
#